data_AF-A0A9D4GXS3-F1
#
_entry.id   AF-A0A9D4GXS3-F1
#
_cell.length_a   1.000
_cell.length_b   1.000
_cell.length_c   1.000
_cell.angle_alpha   90.00
_cell.angle_beta   90.00
_cell.angle_gamma   90.00
#
_symmetry.space_group_name_H-M   'P 1'
#
loop_
_entity.id
_entity.type
_entity.pdbx_description
1 polymer ?
#
loop_
_entity_poly.entity_id
_entity_poly.type
_entity_poly.pdbx_seq_one_letter_code
_entity_poly.pdbx_strand_id
1 'polypeptide(L)' 'MDAIHCFICKNQSTGDKNIQQIAGALRASVNRSTGFTANMLMLGREVNTPAQLLFPHVFCRYDNQDEYVSMLIEDI' A
#
# COMPACT_ATOMS: atom_id res chain seq x y z
N MET A 1 11.62 -1.75 8.53
CA MET A 1 11.56 -1.71 7.04
C MET A 1 11.78 -3.10 6.41
N ASP A 2 11.90 -4.16 7.21
CA ASP A 2 12.34 -5.49 6.74
C ASP A 2 11.25 -6.32 6.01
N ALA A 3 9.97 -6.04 6.27
CA ALA A 3 8.85 -6.76 5.65
C ALA A 3 8.79 -6.57 4.13
N ILE A 4 9.06 -5.35 3.66
CA ILE A 4 9.11 -5.01 2.23
C ILE A 4 10.31 -5.70 1.58
N HIS A 5 11.47 -5.62 2.22
CA HIS A 5 12.71 -6.23 1.73
C HIS A 5 12.61 -7.76 1.63
N CYS A 6 11.97 -8.42 2.62
CA CYS A 6 11.74 -9.87 2.61
C CYS A 6 10.91 -10.34 1.41
N PHE A 7 9.90 -9.56 1.01
CA PHE A 7 9.02 -9.91 -0.11
C PHE A 7 9.65 -9.59 -1.47
N ILE A 8 10.37 -8.48 -1.58
CA ILE A 8 10.99 -8.04 -2.84
C ILE A 8 12.25 -8.86 -3.16
N CYS A 9 13.10 -9.17 -2.18
CA CYS A 9 14.35 -9.92 -2.42
C CYS A 9 14.14 -11.30 -3.04
N LYS A 10 12.98 -11.94 -2.81
CA LYS A 10 12.68 -13.27 -3.37
C LYS A 10 11.95 -13.21 -4.71
N ASN A 11 11.41 -12.05 -5.10
CA ASN A 11 10.56 -11.95 -6.29
C ASN A 11 10.51 -10.52 -6.87
N GLN A 12 11.68 -9.97 -7.22
CA GLN A 12 11.85 -8.58 -7.68
C GLN A 12 10.95 -8.21 -8.87
N SER A 13 10.67 -9.14 -9.79
CA SER A 13 9.87 -8.88 -11.00
C SER A 13 8.36 -8.80 -10.76
N THR A 14 7.88 -9.25 -9.60
CA THR A 14 6.45 -9.25 -9.25
C THR A 14 6.15 -8.54 -7.93
N GLY A 15 7.11 -7.77 -7.40
CA GLY A 15 7.00 -7.08 -6.12
C GLY A 15 5.76 -6.19 -6.02
N ASP A 16 5.34 -5.60 -7.13
CA ASP A 16 4.19 -4.69 -7.20
C ASP A 16 2.86 -5.36 -6.89
N LYS A 17 2.73 -6.67 -7.18
CA LYS A 17 1.46 -7.41 -7.04
C LYS A 17 0.98 -7.48 -5.59
N ASN A 18 1.90 -7.45 -4.63
CA ASN A 18 1.60 -7.70 -3.22
C ASN A 18 1.71 -6.45 -2.34
N ILE A 19 2.00 -5.27 -2.92
CA ILE A 19 2.17 -4.01 -2.17
C ILE A 19 0.94 -3.69 -1.31
N GLN A 20 -0.26 -3.90 -1.85
CA GLN A 20 -1.51 -3.64 -1.14
C GLN A 20 -1.67 -4.53 0.10
N GLN A 21 -1.27 -5.79 0.01
CA GLN A 21 -1.35 -6.75 1.12
C GLN A 21 -0.29 -6.42 2.18
N ILE A 22 0.93 -6.05 1.77
CA ILE A 22 2.00 -5.63 2.68
C ILE A 22 1.59 -4.36 3.43
N ALA A 23 1.05 -3.36 2.73
CA ALA A 23 0.56 -2.15 3.35
C ALA A 23 -0.60 -2.43 4.34
N GLY A 24 -1.49 -3.36 4.00
CA GLY A 24 -2.53 -3.85 4.90
C GLY A 24 -1.97 -4.48 6.18
N ALA A 25 -1.05 -5.42 6.03
CA ALA A 25 -0.42 -6.11 7.15
C ALA A 25 0.36 -5.15 8.06
N LEU A 26 1.06 -4.16 7.49
CA LEU A 26 1.85 -3.18 8.23
C LEU A 26 0.95 -2.25 9.05
N ARG A 27 -0.20 -1.84 8.48
CA ARG A 27 -1.20 -1.03 9.20
C ARG A 27 -1.93 -1.78 10.32
N ALA A 28 -2.07 -3.09 10.18
CA ALA A 28 -2.68 -3.97 11.19
C ALA A 28 -1.69 -4.51 12.22
N SER A 29 -0.39 -4.29 12.03
CA SER A 29 0.64 -4.77 12.96
C SER A 29 0.75 -3.85 14.17
N VAL A 30 0.84 -4.45 15.36
CA VAL A 30 1.01 -3.70 16.62
C VAL A 30 2.42 -3.13 16.69
N ASN A 31 2.53 -1.83 16.94
CA ASN A 31 3.82 -1.20 17.18
C ASN A 31 4.32 -1.54 18.59
N ARG A 32 5.59 -1.98 18.71
CA ARG A 32 6.21 -2.35 19.99
C ARG A 32 6.30 -1.18 20.98
N SER A 33 6.48 0.05 20.49
CA SER A 33 6.66 1.22 21.36
C SER A 33 5.34 1.76 21.90
N THR A 34 4.28 1.74 21.10
CA THR A 34 2.98 2.34 21.48
C THR A 34 1.94 1.30 21.89
N GLY A 35 2.12 0.02 21.55
CA GLY A 35 1.15 -1.04 21.81
C GLY A 35 -0.10 -0.99 20.92
N PHE A 36 -0.19 -0.03 19.99
CA PHE A 36 -1.33 0.16 19.10
C PHE A 36 -0.97 -0.12 17.65
N THR A 37 -1.98 -0.47 16.85
CA THR A 37 -1.86 -0.56 15.39
C THR A 37 -1.93 0.82 14.76
N ALA A 38 -1.38 0.98 13.55
CA ALA A 38 -1.46 2.26 12.83
C ALA A 38 -2.91 2.62 12.50
N ASN A 39 -3.76 1.63 12.21
CA ASN A 39 -5.19 1.84 11.99
C ASN A 39 -5.89 2.42 13.22
N MET A 40 -5.58 1.87 14.40
CA MET A 40 -6.15 2.36 15.66
C MET A 40 -5.71 3.80 15.97
N LEU A 41 -4.46 4.14 15.68
CA LEU A 41 -3.95 5.51 15.86
C LEU A 41 -4.53 6.52 14.84
N MET A 42 -4.81 6.08 13.62
CA MET A 42 -5.28 6.97 12.55
C MET A 42 -6.79 7.18 12.56
N LEU A 43 -7.56 6.12 12.84
CA LEU A 43 -9.04 6.12 12.70
C LEU A 43 -9.77 5.92 14.02
N GLY A 44 -9.04 5.69 15.12
CA GLY A 44 -9.62 5.38 16.43
C GLY A 44 -10.29 4.00 16.52
N ARG A 45 -10.14 3.16 15.48
CA ARG A 45 -10.66 1.78 15.44
C ARG A 45 -9.83 0.89 14.53
N GLU A 46 -9.74 -0.39 14.86
CA GLU A 46 -9.25 -1.41 13.93
C GLU A 46 -10.16 -1.50 12.70
N VAL A 47 -9.55 -1.66 11.53
CA VAL A 47 -10.26 -1.84 10.26
C VAL A 47 -9.87 -3.19 9.67
N ASN A 48 -10.84 -4.07 9.47
CA ASN A 48 -10.65 -5.37 8.82
C ASN A 48 -10.41 -5.25 7.31
N THR A 49 -10.87 -4.16 6.70
CA THR A 49 -10.73 -3.87 5.28
C THR A 49 -9.76 -2.70 5.07
N PRO A 50 -8.71 -2.85 4.26
CA PRO A 50 -7.86 -1.74 3.85
C PRO A 50 -8.73 -0.57 3.34
N ALA A 51 -8.43 0.65 3.78
CA ALA A 51 -9.17 1.84 3.36
C ALA A 51 -9.27 1.95 1.82
N GLN A 52 -8.26 1.49 1.09
CA GLN A 52 -8.23 1.48 -0.38
C GLN A 52 -9.25 0.52 -1.04
N LEU A 53 -9.79 -0.46 -0.31
CA LEU A 53 -10.94 -1.25 -0.75
C LEU A 53 -12.28 -0.61 -0.37
N LEU A 54 -12.29 0.19 0.71
CA LEU A 54 -13.49 0.84 1.22
C LEU A 54 -13.83 2.11 0.42
N PHE A 55 -12.79 2.84 0.01
CA PHE A 55 -12.90 4.02 -0.83
C PHE A 55 -12.67 3.61 -2.28
N PRO A 56 -13.64 3.78 -3.18
CA PRO A 56 -13.47 3.42 -4.57
C PRO A 56 -12.28 4.18 -5.14
N HIS A 57 -11.28 3.43 -5.60
CA HIS A 57 -10.19 4.00 -6.36
C HIS A 57 -10.77 4.49 -7.69
N VAL A 58 -10.54 5.75 -8.04
CA VAL A 58 -10.74 6.21 -9.41
C VAL A 58 -9.66 5.49 -10.21
N PHE A 59 -10.01 4.34 -10.80
CA PHE A 59 -9.12 3.64 -11.70
C PHE A 59 -9.05 4.43 -12.99
N CYS A 60 -8.03 5.26 -13.16
CA CYS A 60 -7.58 5.63 -14.50
C CYS A 60 -6.89 4.38 -15.07
N ARG A 61 -7.58 3.66 -15.96
CA ARG A 61 -6.94 2.63 -16.78
C ARG A 61 -6.01 3.36 -17.74
N TYR A 62 -4.72 3.27 -17.50
CA TYR A 62 -3.72 3.61 -18.50
C TYR A 62 -3.45 2.35 -19.30
N ASP A 63 -4.11 2.22 -20.45
CA ASP A 63 -3.86 1.13 -21.39
C ASP A 63 -2.44 1.20 -21.98
N ASN A 64 -1.77 2.35 -21.82
CA ASN A 64 -0.43 2.61 -22.32
C ASN A 64 0.49 3.17 -21.22
N GLN A 65 1.58 2.47 -20.93
CA GLN A 65 2.54 2.86 -19.87
C GLN A 65 3.24 4.19 -20.15
N ASP A 66 3.48 4.51 -21.42
CA ASP A 66 4.12 5.76 -21.83
C ASP A 66 3.23 6.99 -21.52
N GLU A 67 1.91 6.79 -21.55
CA GLU A 67 0.93 7.82 -21.20
C GLU A 67 0.95 8.09 -19.69
N TYR A 68 1.04 7.05 -18.87
CA TYR A 68 1.16 7.20 -17.42
C TYR A 68 2.42 7.98 -17.00
N VAL A 69 3.56 7.67 -17.65
CA VAL A 69 4.82 8.35 -17.34
C VAL A 69 4.78 9.82 -17.76
N SER A 70 4.15 10.15 -18.90
CA SER A 70 4.00 11.53 -19.34
C SER A 70 3.08 12.35 -18.42
N MET A 71 1.95 11.79 -18.00
CA MET A 71 1.06 12.44 -17.01
C MET A 71 1.74 12.70 -15.67
N LEU A 72 2.56 11.77 -15.18
CA LEU A 72 3.27 11.93 -13.90
C LEU A 72 4.32 13.05 -13.96
N ILE A 73 4.91 13.28 -15.13
CA ILE A 73 5.91 14.35 -15.34
C ILE A 73 5.24 15.72 -15.43
N GLU A 74 4.00 15.80 -15.94
CA GLU A 74 3.24 17.05 -16.02
C GLU A 74 2.69 17.54 -14.67
N ASP A 75 2.48 16.63 -13.72
CA ASP A 75 1.94 16.92 -12.38
C ASP A 75 3.00 17.32 -11.32
N ILE A 76 4.27 17.48 -11.72
CA ILE A 76 5.41 17.93 -10.88
C ILE A 76 5.82 19.36 -11.24
#